data_AF-A0AAV7G2S3-F1
#
_entry.id   AF-A0AAV7G2S3-F1
#
_cell.length_a   1.000
_cell.length_b   1.000
_cell.length_c   1.000
_cell.angle_alpha   90.00
_cell.angle_beta   90.00
_cell.angle_gamma   90.00
#
_symmetry.space_group_name_H-M   'P 1'
#
loop_
_entity.id
_entity.type
_entity.pdbx_description
1 polymer ?
#
loop_
_entity_poly.entity_id
_entity_poly.type
_entity_poly.pdbx_seq_one_letter_code
_entity_poly.pdbx_strand_id
1 'polypeptide(L)'
;MASSTASKDVITLKGSAAIVSEFFGYAANSILYNRGVYPEESFVKVKKYGLPMLLTQDEEVKSYIASITSQLSGKIFIHYSE
;
A
#
# COMPACT_ATOMS: atom_id res chain seq x y z
N MET A 1 29.02 22.44 -14.95
CA MET A 1 28.95 21.66 -13.70
C MET A 1 27.83 20.64 -13.85
N ALA A 2 28.16 19.35 -13.95
CA ALA A 2 27.14 18.30 -14.01
C ALA A 2 26.64 18.02 -12.59
N SER A 3 25.38 18.32 -12.32
CA SER A 3 24.74 17.95 -11.05
C SER A 3 24.45 16.44 -11.11
N SER A 4 25.27 15.65 -10.42
CA SER A 4 25.05 14.21 -10.25
C SER A 4 23.74 14.01 -9.48
N THR A 5 22.67 13.69 -10.20
CA THR A 5 21.40 13.29 -9.60
C THR A 5 21.66 11.96 -8.90
N ALA A 6 21.69 11.94 -7.56
CA ALA A 6 21.90 10.72 -6.80
C ALA A 6 20.78 9.72 -7.16
N SER A 7 21.12 8.72 -7.98
CA SER A 7 20.22 7.63 -8.28
C SER A 7 19.93 6.89 -6.98
N LYS A 8 18.64 6.82 -6.61
CA LYS A 8 18.17 6.02 -5.46
C LYS A 8 18.20 4.53 -5.84
N ASP A 9 19.38 4.02 -6.22
CA ASP A 9 19.64 2.61 -6.52
C ASP A 9 19.81 1.76 -5.25
N VAL A 10 19.66 2.37 -4.07
CA VAL A 10 19.77 1.70 -2.78
C VAL A 10 18.38 1.35 -2.26
N ILE A 11 18.11 0.05 -2.14
CA ILE A 11 16.97 -0.47 -1.40
C ILE A 11 17.23 -0.22 0.09
N THR A 12 16.47 0.72 0.67
CA THR A 12 16.54 0.99 2.11
C THR A 12 15.47 0.19 2.84
N LEU A 13 15.73 -0.22 4.08
CA LEU A 13 14.74 -0.91 4.90
C LEU A 13 13.43 -0.13 5.01
N LYS A 14 13.53 1.20 5.18
CA LYS A 14 12.38 2.11 5.21
C LYS A 14 11.60 2.11 3.90
N GLY A 15 12.30 2.10 2.76
CA GLY A 15 11.68 2.00 1.44
C GLY A 15 10.96 0.67 1.25
N SER A 16 11.61 -0.44 1.61
CA SER A 16 11.02 -1.77 1.55
C SER A 16 9.78 -1.90 2.45
N ALA A 17 9.84 -1.42 3.69
CA ALA A 17 8.70 -1.41 4.60
C ALA A 17 7.51 -0.63 4.03
N ALA A 18 7.76 0.52 3.39
CA ALA A 18 6.72 1.30 2.73
C ALA A 18 6.10 0.57 1.53
N ILE A 19 6.91 -0.05 0.67
CA ILE A 19 6.43 -0.81 -0.51
C ILE A 19 5.58 -2.00 -0.07
N VAL A 20 6.05 -2.78 0.90
CA VAL A 20 5.32 -3.94 1.42
C VAL A 20 3.99 -3.51 2.05
N SER A 21 3.98 -2.39 2.79
CA SER A 21 2.76 -1.87 3.41
C SER A 21 1.75 -1.39 2.38
N GLU A 22 2.19 -0.70 1.31
CA GLU A 22 1.33 -0.31 0.20
C GLU A 22 0.74 -1.56 -0.50
N PHE A 23 1.54 -2.60 -0.70
CA PHE A 23 1.06 -3.88 -1.26
C PHE A 23 -0.06 -4.50 -0.43
N PHE A 24 0.10 -4.57 0.90
CA PHE A 24 -0.95 -5.09 1.79
C PHE A 24 -2.23 -4.25 1.75
N GLY A 25 -2.13 -2.93 1.54
CA GLY A 25 -3.28 -2.06 1.32
C GLY A 25 -4.10 -2.46 0.11
N TYR A 26 -3.48 -2.68 -1.06
CA TYR A 26 -4.19 -3.14 -2.25
C TYR A 26 -4.69 -4.58 -2.12
N ALA A 27 -3.94 -5.46 -1.45
CA ALA A 27 -4.34 -6.83 -1.20
C ALA A 27 -5.61 -6.90 -0.35
N ALA A 28 -5.70 -6.09 0.72
CA ALA A 28 -6.89 -6.00 1.55
C ALA A 28 -8.13 -5.58 0.73
N ASN A 29 -8.00 -4.52 -0.07
CA ASN A 29 -9.10 -4.08 -0.94
C ASN A 29 -9.52 -5.15 -1.96
N SER A 30 -8.55 -5.86 -2.55
CA SER A 30 -8.81 -6.93 -3.51
C SER A 30 -9.52 -8.13 -2.85
N ILE A 31 -9.17 -8.47 -1.61
CA ILE A 31 -9.83 -9.54 -0.84
C ILE A 31 -11.27 -9.15 -0.51
N LEU A 32 -11.50 -7.92 -0.04
CA LEU A 32 -12.84 -7.42 0.29
C LEU A 32 -13.77 -7.48 -0.92
N TYR A 33 -13.27 -7.11 -2.10
CA TYR A 33 -14.00 -7.20 -3.36
C TYR A 33 -14.24 -8.66 -3.80
N ASN A 34 -13.18 -9.46 -3.92
CA ASN A 34 -13.27 -10.83 -4.46
C ASN A 34 -14.10 -11.78 -3.57
N ARG A 35 -14.23 -11.47 -2.27
CA ARG A 35 -15.07 -12.23 -1.33
C ARG A 35 -16.48 -11.66 -1.19
N GLY A 36 -16.80 -10.54 -1.84
CA GLY A 36 -18.13 -9.90 -1.77
C GLY A 36 -18.48 -9.39 -0.37
N VAL A 37 -17.49 -8.97 0.43
CA VAL A 37 -17.75 -8.43 1.78
C VAL A 37 -18.44 -7.06 1.70
N TYR A 38 -18.10 -6.28 0.68
CA TYR A 38 -18.72 -5.01 0.34
C TYR A 38 -19.27 -5.06 -1.09
N PRO A 39 -20.31 -4.27 -1.40
CA PRO A 39 -20.87 -4.23 -2.74
C PRO A 39 -19.85 -3.74 -3.77
N GLU A 40 -19.98 -4.20 -5.01
CA GLU A 40 -19.03 -3.87 -6.07
C GLU A 40 -18.99 -2.37 -6.39
N GLU A 41 -20.14 -1.68 -6.28
CA GLU A 41 -20.24 -0.23 -6.47
C GLU A 41 -19.44 0.59 -5.44
N SER A 42 -19.11 -0.01 -4.29
CA SER A 42 -18.24 0.62 -3.30
C SER A 42 -16.77 0.60 -3.71
N PHE A 43 -16.39 0.05 -4.86
CA PHE A 43 -15.01 0.00 -5.32
C PHE A 43 -14.78 0.80 -6.60
N VAL A 44 -13.61 1.41 -6.69
CA VAL A 44 -13.09 2.11 -7.88
C VAL A 44 -11.85 1.41 -8.39
N LYS A 45 -11.76 1.29 -9.72
CA LYS A 45 -10.56 0.80 -10.40
C LYS A 45 -9.55 1.94 -10.55
N VAL A 46 -8.37 1.78 -9.98
CA VAL A 46 -7.23 2.69 -10.13
C VAL A 46 -6.08 1.99 -10.85
N LYS A 47 -5.29 2.72 -11.65
CA LYS A 47 -4.10 2.16 -12.28
C LYS A 47 -2.90 2.26 -11.35
N LYS A 48 -2.38 1.13 -10.90
CA LYS A 48 -1.18 1.05 -10.06
C LYS A 48 -0.31 -0.14 -10.49
N TYR A 49 1.01 0.07 -10.52
CA TYR A 49 1.98 -0.93 -11.00
C TYR A 49 1.67 -1.46 -12.42
N GLY A 50 1.08 -0.62 -13.28
CA GLY A 50 0.66 -1.03 -14.63
C GLY A 50 -0.60 -1.91 -14.67
N LEU A 51 -1.23 -2.18 -13.52
CA LEU A 51 -2.41 -3.05 -13.39
C LEU A 51 -3.62 -2.26 -12.89
N PRO A 52 -4.86 -2.66 -13.26
CA PRO A 52 -6.06 -2.15 -12.64
C PRO A 52 -6.21 -2.76 -11.24
N MET A 53 -6.04 -1.94 -10.21
CA MET A 53 -6.27 -2.29 -8.81
C MET A 53 -7.63 -1.77 -8.35
N LEU A 54 -8.25 -2.47 -7.40
CA LEU A 54 -9.51 -2.05 -6.79
C LEU A 54 -9.24 -1.36 -5.45
N LEU A 55 -9.89 -0.23 -5.23
CA LEU A 55 -9.87 0.49 -3.96
C LEU A 55 -11.30 0.78 -3.53
N THR A 56 -11.58 0.60 -2.24
CA THR A 56 -12.85 1.02 -1.67
C THR A 56 -13.04 2.54 -1.77
N GLN A 57 -14.27 2.99 -2.00
CA GLN A 57 -14.71 4.38 -1.95
C GLN A 57 -15.23 4.76 -0.56
N ASP A 58 -15.54 3.77 0.27
CA ASP A 58 -16.02 3.97 1.65
C ASP A 58 -14.91 4.55 2.53
N GLU A 59 -15.17 5.73 3.10
CA GLU A 59 -14.17 6.45 3.91
C GLU A 59 -13.85 5.77 5.24
N GLU A 60 -14.81 5.03 5.83
CA GLU A 60 -14.58 4.28 7.06
C GLU A 60 -13.63 3.11 6.80
N VAL A 61 -13.88 2.37 5.72
CA VAL A 61 -13.01 1.25 5.29
C VAL A 61 -11.63 1.75 4.88
N LYS A 62 -11.54 2.87 4.14
CA LYS A 62 -10.25 3.50 3.80
C LYS A 62 -9.47 3.85 5.07
N SER A 63 -10.11 4.53 6.02
CA SER A 63 -9.46 4.94 7.27
C SER A 63 -8.96 3.74 8.07
N TYR A 64 -9.76 2.69 8.15
CA TYR A 64 -9.38 1.45 8.83
C TYR A 64 -8.17 0.77 8.18
N ILE A 65 -8.18 0.58 6.85
CA ILE A 65 -7.06 0.00 6.11
C ILE A 65 -5.81 0.88 6.24
N ALA A 66 -5.95 2.21 6.21
CA ALA A 66 -4.85 3.15 6.38
C ALA A 66 -4.21 3.06 7.77
N SER A 67 -5.03 2.94 8.82
CA SER A 67 -4.55 2.74 10.20
C SER A 67 -3.73 1.46 10.32
N ILE A 68 -4.20 0.35 9.76
CA ILE A 68 -3.49 -0.94 9.82
C ILE A 68 -2.21 -0.92 9.00
N THR A 69 -2.24 -0.39 7.78
CA THR A 69 -1.05 -0.33 6.91
C THR A 69 0.04 0.59 7.49
N SER A 70 -0.36 1.68 8.17
CA SER A 70 0.58 2.54 8.91
C SER A 70 1.26 1.78 10.04
N GLN A 71 0.50 1.05 10.85
CA GLN A 71 1.05 0.20 11.91
C GLN A 71 1.95 -0.91 11.36
N LEU A 72 1.58 -1.50 10.23
CA LEU A 72 2.37 -2.56 9.58
C LEU A 72 3.74 -2.02 9.12
N SER A 73 3.75 -0.85 8.48
CA SER A 73 5.00 -0.18 8.06
C SER A 73 5.93 0.07 9.25
N GLY A 74 5.37 0.59 10.36
CA GLY A 74 6.11 0.79 11.60
C GLY A 74 6.66 -0.52 12.18
N LYS A 75 5.83 -1.56 12.25
CA LYS A 75 6.25 -2.87 12.79
C LYS A 75 7.33 -3.55 11.94
N ILE A 76 7.20 -3.53 10.61
CA ILE A 76 8.22 -4.08 9.70
C ILE A 76 9.51 -3.30 9.86
N PHE A 77 9.44 -1.97 9.94
CA PHE A 77 10.64 -1.16 10.11
C PHE A 77 11.34 -1.43 11.45
N ILE A 78 10.60 -1.44 12.56
CA ILE A 78 11.17 -1.64 13.90
C ILE A 78 11.78 -3.04 14.04
N HIS A 79 11.08 -4.09 13.59
CA HIS A 79 11.53 -5.47 13.78
C HIS A 79 12.80 -5.84 13.02
N TYR A 80 13.06 -5.17 11.89
CA TYR A 80 14.25 -5.43 11.05
C TYR A 80 15.34 -4.34 11.20
N SER A 81 15.11 -3.36 12.08
CA SER A 81 16.06 -2.28 12.36
C SER A 81 16.97 -2.56 13.55
N GLU A 82 16.88 -3.76 14.15
CA GLU A 82 17.82 -4.28 15.16
C GLU A 82 18.92 -5.14 14.52
#